data_AF-A0A256XSE1-F1
#
_entry.id   AF-A0A256XSE1-F1
#
_cell.length_a   1.000
_cell.length_b   1.000
_cell.length_c   1.000
_cell.angle_alpha   90.00
_cell.angle_beta   90.00
_cell.angle_gamma   90.00
#
_symmetry.space_group_name_H-M   'P 1'
#
loop_
_entity.id
_entity.type
_entity.pdbx_description
1 polymer ?
#
loop_
_entity_poly.entity_id
_entity_poly.type
_entity_poly.pdbx_seq_one_letter_code
_entity_poly.pdbx_strand_id
1 'polypeptide(L)'
;MIYNTRNLNFILKCRSILISVIIRKADKKDLNEIFKIEVSSFKNPYPRQYLEFLMIITPDFFLVAEENNEIIGYVVGIIRKNKTGHIVSIAVSPKHRRKKVGQKLRDLNPGSGGICA
;
A
#
# COMPACT_ATOMS: atom_id res chain seq x y z
N MET A 1 -23.22 -19.52 13.61
CA MET A 1 -24.10 -18.91 12.57
C MET A 1 -23.83 -17.41 12.56
N ILE A 2 -23.36 -16.72 11.53
CA ILE A 2 -22.92 -17.02 10.17
C ILE A 2 -21.86 -15.94 9.92
N TYR A 3 -20.59 -16.30 9.69
CA TYR A 3 -19.59 -15.31 9.24
C TYR A 3 -20.01 -14.84 7.84
N ASN A 4 -20.31 -13.54 7.72
CA ASN A 4 -20.82 -12.92 6.52
C ASN A 4 -19.83 -13.08 5.34
N THR A 5 -20.19 -13.96 4.41
CA THR A 5 -19.43 -14.43 3.24
C THR A 5 -19.18 -13.36 2.16
N ARG A 6 -19.38 -12.07 2.44
CA ARG A 6 -19.19 -10.99 1.46
C ARG A 6 -17.77 -10.42 1.38
N ASN A 7 -16.93 -10.63 2.38
CA ASN A 7 -15.52 -10.21 2.32
C ASN A 7 -14.58 -11.25 1.68
N LEU A 8 -15.06 -12.49 1.47
CA LEU A 8 -14.26 -13.57 0.88
C LEU A 8 -14.25 -13.54 -0.66
N ASN A 9 -15.16 -12.77 -1.28
CA ASN A 9 -15.33 -12.72 -2.74
C ASN A 9 -14.40 -11.74 -3.46
N PHE A 10 -13.60 -10.93 -2.75
CA PHE A 10 -12.62 -10.05 -3.41
C PHE A 10 -11.31 -10.78 -3.78
N ILE A 11 -11.11 -12.01 -3.29
CA ILE A 11 -9.88 -12.78 -3.46
C ILE A 11 -9.85 -13.57 -4.78
N LEU A 12 -10.99 -13.80 -5.46
CA LEU A 12 -11.06 -14.80 -6.53
C LEU A 12 -11.72 -14.31 -7.83
N LYS A 13 -11.10 -13.37 -8.57
CA LYS A 13 -11.57 -13.11 -9.95
C LYS A 13 -10.52 -12.82 -11.03
N CYS A 14 -9.30 -13.37 -10.92
CA CYS A 14 -8.43 -13.53 -12.09
C CYS A 14 -7.59 -14.80 -11.94
N ARG A 15 -7.89 -15.83 -12.75
CA ARG A 15 -7.08 -17.06 -12.86
C ARG A 15 -5.68 -16.68 -13.36
N SER A 16 -4.66 -16.91 -12.53
CA SER A 16 -3.32 -17.42 -12.88
C SER A 16 -2.40 -17.30 -11.65
N ILE A 17 -2.23 -18.42 -10.93
CA ILE A 17 -1.23 -18.68 -9.88
C ILE A 17 -1.44 -17.83 -8.59
N LEU A 18 -1.63 -18.51 -7.45
CA LEU A 18 -1.78 -17.89 -6.13
C LEU A 18 -0.55 -17.06 -5.79
N ILE A 19 -0.62 -15.77 -6.08
CA ILE A 19 0.31 -14.77 -5.60
C ILE A 19 -0.50 -13.85 -4.69
N SER A 20 -0.61 -14.25 -3.41
CA SER A 20 -1.36 -13.50 -2.41
C SER A 20 -0.56 -12.28 -1.99
N VAL A 21 -0.66 -11.21 -2.77
CA VAL A 21 -0.18 -9.89 -2.35
C VAL A 21 -1.03 -9.44 -1.17
N ILE A 22 -0.43 -9.33 0.01
CA ILE A 22 -1.04 -8.83 1.24
C ILE A 22 -0.78 -7.33 1.30
N ILE A 23 -1.81 -6.55 1.65
CA ILE A 23 -1.64 -5.12 1.91
C ILE A 23 -1.80 -4.87 3.40
N ARG A 24 -0.86 -4.14 3.99
CA ARG A 24 -0.87 -3.80 5.42
C ARG A 24 -0.26 -2.42 5.66
N LYS A 25 -0.43 -1.89 6.87
CA LYS A 25 0.30 -0.68 7.30
C LYS A 25 1.81 -0.93 7.27
N ALA A 26 2.55 0.10 6.87
CA ALA A 26 4.00 0.10 6.92
C ALA A 26 4.49 0.15 8.37
N ASP A 27 5.48 -0.66 8.68
CA ASP A 27 6.21 -0.66 9.95
C ASP A 27 7.60 -0.07 9.73
N LYS A 28 8.21 0.53 10.76
CA LYS A 28 9.56 1.11 10.68
C LYS A 28 10.60 0.12 10.12
N LYS A 29 10.44 -1.19 10.36
CA LYS A 29 11.31 -2.23 9.79
C LYS A 29 11.26 -2.31 8.26
N ASP A 30 10.16 -1.88 7.63
CA ASP A 30 9.96 -1.90 6.18
C ASP A 30 10.66 -0.73 5.48
N LEU A 31 11.08 0.31 6.22
CA LEU A 31 11.60 1.57 5.67
C LEU A 31 12.79 1.35 4.72
N ASN A 32 13.65 0.38 5.01
CA ASN A 32 14.79 0.07 4.14
C ASN A 32 14.35 -0.48 2.78
N GLU A 33 13.34 -1.36 2.75
CA GLU A 33 12.81 -1.91 1.50
C GLU A 33 11.99 -0.88 0.74
N ILE A 34 11.18 -0.08 1.43
CA ILE A 34 10.45 1.06 0.85
C ILE A 34 11.43 2.01 0.15
N PHE A 35 12.54 2.37 0.81
CA PHE A 35 13.53 3.26 0.22
C PHE A 35 14.23 2.65 -1.01
N LYS A 36 14.53 1.35 -1.01
CA LYS A 36 15.05 0.66 -2.21
C LYS A 36 14.06 0.72 -3.38
N ILE A 37 12.77 0.52 -3.11
CA ILE A 37 11.71 0.62 -4.12
C ILE A 37 11.62 2.04 -4.66
N GLU A 38 11.70 3.05 -3.80
CA GLU A 38 11.69 4.46 -4.17
C GLU A 38 12.82 4.82 -5.13
N VAL A 39 14.07 4.51 -4.73
CA VAL A 39 15.28 4.78 -5.53
C VAL A 39 15.25 4.04 -6.86
N SER A 40 14.75 2.81 -6.89
CA SER A 40 14.63 2.04 -8.13
C SER A 40 13.46 2.48 -9.01
N SER A 41 12.52 3.27 -8.49
CA SER A 41 11.30 3.66 -9.20
C SER A 41 11.32 5.08 -9.74
N PHE A 42 12.08 5.99 -9.15
CA PHE A 42 12.10 7.41 -9.50
C PHE A 42 13.51 7.91 -9.79
N LYS A 43 13.63 8.82 -10.78
CA LYS A 43 14.90 9.51 -11.08
C LYS A 43 15.35 10.44 -9.95
N ASN A 44 14.39 11.06 -9.27
CA ASN A 44 14.60 11.96 -8.13
C ASN A 44 13.82 11.40 -6.93
N PRO A 45 14.36 10.39 -6.24
CA PRO A 45 13.68 9.73 -5.13
C PRO A 45 13.58 10.65 -3.90
N TYR A 46 12.53 10.46 -3.09
CA TYR A 46 12.48 11.11 -1.78
C TYR A 46 13.62 10.62 -0.87
N PRO A 47 14.21 11.50 -0.03
CA PRO A 47 15.15 11.09 0.99
C PRO A 47 14.52 10.11 1.98
N ARG A 48 15.30 9.15 2.48
CA ARG A 48 14.84 8.16 3.46
C ARG A 48 14.21 8.81 4.70
N GLN A 49 14.77 9.91 5.17
CA GLN A 49 14.29 10.67 6.32
C GLN A 49 12.89 11.27 6.07
N TYR A 50 12.60 11.67 4.82
CA TYR A 50 11.28 12.18 4.47
C TYR A 50 10.23 11.07 4.45
N LEU A 51 10.60 9.88 3.95
CA LEU A 51 9.74 8.71 4.03
C LEU A 51 9.48 8.31 5.49
N GLU A 52 10.50 8.30 6.35
CA GLU A 52 10.35 8.03 7.78
C GLU A 52 9.44 9.07 8.46
N PHE A 53 9.59 10.35 8.11
CA PHE A 53 8.71 11.42 8.59
C PHE A 53 7.24 11.17 8.20
N LEU A 54 6.98 10.82 6.94
CA LEU A 54 5.63 10.51 6.46
C LEU A 54 5.02 9.29 7.18
N MET A 55 5.81 8.28 7.52
CA MET A 55 5.33 7.14 8.31
C MET A 55 4.84 7.56 9.70
N ILE A 56 5.49 8.56 10.30
CA ILE A 56 5.13 9.07 11.64
C ILE A 56 3.88 9.94 11.57
N ILE A 57 3.78 10.84 10.58
CA ILE A 57 2.67 11.81 10.53
C ILE A 57 1.42 11.26 9.84
N THR A 58 1.54 10.20 9.04
CA THR A 58 0.42 9.59 8.31
C THR A 58 0.41 8.05 8.38
N PRO A 59 0.48 7.45 9.57
CA PRO A 59 0.62 5.99 9.73
C PRO A 59 -0.56 5.21 9.14
N ASP A 60 -1.77 5.78 9.15
CA ASP A 60 -2.98 5.15 8.62
C ASP A 60 -3.02 5.13 7.08
N PHE A 61 -2.23 5.99 6.44
CA PHE A 61 -2.19 6.17 4.99
C PHE A 61 -0.87 5.75 4.38
N PHE A 62 0.02 5.12 5.17
CA PHE A 62 1.26 4.52 4.69
C PHE A 62 1.10 3.00 4.65
N LEU A 63 0.89 2.47 3.44
CA LEU A 63 0.64 1.05 3.21
C LEU A 63 1.77 0.42 2.40
N VAL A 64 2.02 -0.85 2.64
CA VAL A 64 2.94 -1.68 1.86
C VAL A 64 2.20 -2.86 1.24
N ALA A 65 2.66 -3.26 0.05
CA ALA A 65 2.31 -4.51 -0.58
C ALA A 65 3.42 -5.54 -0.30
N GLU A 66 3.03 -6.67 0.28
CA GLU A 66 3.91 -7.77 0.65
C GLU A 66 3.55 -9.03 -0.14
N GLU A 67 4.54 -9.69 -0.70
CA GLU A 67 4.43 -10.96 -1.44
C GLU A 67 5.57 -11.86 -0.96
N ASN A 68 5.26 -13.05 -0.42
CA ASN A 68 6.26 -14.01 0.09
C ASN A 68 7.26 -13.38 1.08
N ASN A 69 6.77 -12.57 2.03
CA ASN A 69 7.57 -11.82 3.02
C ASN A 69 8.51 -10.76 2.42
N GLU A 70 8.38 -10.43 1.12
CA GLU A 70 9.09 -9.36 0.46
C GLU A 70 8.15 -8.15 0.28
N ILE A 71 8.63 -6.95 0.63
CA ILE A 71 7.93 -5.72 0.28
C ILE A 71 8.14 -5.47 -1.21
N ILE A 72 7.05 -5.50 -1.98
CA ILE A 72 7.08 -5.35 -3.44
C ILE A 72 6.56 -4.01 -3.91
N GLY A 73 5.94 -3.22 -3.02
CA GLY A 73 5.44 -1.88 -3.33
C GLY A 73 4.94 -1.16 -2.10
N TYR A 74 4.70 0.14 -2.24
CA TYR A 74 4.17 0.97 -1.16
C TYR A 74 3.33 2.12 -1.72
N VAL A 75 2.48 2.68 -0.86
CA VAL A 75 1.76 3.94 -1.10
C VAL A 75 1.75 4.75 0.18
N VAL A 76 1.89 6.06 0.03
CA VAL A 76 1.74 7.01 1.13
C VAL A 76 0.86 8.17 0.67
N GLY A 77 -0.14 8.49 1.49
CA GLY A 77 -1.07 9.59 1.23
C GLY A 77 -1.29 10.48 2.45
N ILE A 78 -1.81 11.68 2.22
CA ILE A 78 -2.21 12.63 3.25
C ILE A 78 -3.66 13.06 3.01
N ILE A 79 -4.44 13.27 4.08
CA ILE A 79 -5.77 13.90 3.98
C ILE A 79 -5.63 15.40 4.20
N ARG A 80 -6.15 16.20 3.27
CA ARG A 80 -6.25 17.65 3.43
C ARG A 80 -7.56 18.06 4.11
N LYS A 81 -7.59 19.26 4.69
CA LYS A 81 -8.74 19.80 5.46
C LYS A 81 -10.08 19.76 4.70
N ASN A 82 -10.04 19.79 3.37
CA ASN A 82 -11.21 19.68 2.49
C ASN A 82 -11.64 18.22 2.23
N LYS A 83 -11.25 17.26 3.08
CA LYS A 83 -11.51 15.81 2.93
C LYS A 83 -10.99 15.20 1.62
N THR A 84 -10.03 15.86 0.97
CA THR A 84 -9.38 15.32 -0.24
C THR A 84 -8.13 14.55 0.15
N GLY A 85 -8.03 13.29 -0.29
CA GLY A 85 -6.82 12.48 -0.18
C GLY A 85 -5.83 12.82 -1.29
N HIS A 86 -4.57 13.04 -0.92
CA HIS A 86 -3.47 13.26 -1.86
C HIS A 86 -2.45 12.14 -1.71
N ILE A 87 -2.14 11.43 -2.79
CA ILE A 87 -1.04 10.46 -2.82
C ILE A 87 0.26 11.24 -2.91
N VAL A 88 1.10 11.11 -1.89
CA VAL A 88 2.43 11.75 -1.83
C VAL A 88 3.43 10.94 -2.64
N SER A 89 3.40 9.61 -2.51
CA SER A 89 4.19 8.70 -3.35
C SER A 89 3.52 7.33 -3.45
N ILE A 90 3.70 6.68 -4.60
CA ILE A 90 3.29 5.30 -4.85
C ILE A 90 4.30 4.65 -5.77
N ALA A 91 4.83 3.50 -5.37
CA ALA A 91 5.80 2.78 -6.18
C ALA A 91 5.65 1.27 -6.03
N VAL A 92 6.00 0.57 -7.11
CA VAL A 92 6.09 -0.88 -7.15
C VAL A 92 7.45 -1.23 -7.70
N SER A 93 8.14 -2.13 -7.01
CA SER A 93 9.44 -2.69 -7.41
C SER A 93 9.42 -3.03 -8.90
N PRO A 94 10.42 -2.62 -9.71
CA PRO A 94 10.44 -2.88 -11.15
C PRO A 94 10.22 -4.36 -11.51
N LYS A 95 10.73 -5.28 -10.68
CA LYS A 95 10.57 -6.74 -10.83
C LYS A 95 9.11 -7.22 -10.69
N HIS A 96 8.26 -6.43 -10.06
CA HIS A 96 6.87 -6.77 -9.70
C HIS A 96 5.83 -5.89 -10.42
N ARG A 97 6.26 -5.08 -11.40
CA ARG A 97 5.35 -4.26 -12.23
C ARG A 97 4.49 -5.14 -13.14
N ARG A 98 3.46 -4.53 -13.73
CA ARG A 98 2.47 -5.19 -14.62
C ARG A 98 1.63 -6.31 -13.98
N LYS A 99 1.80 -6.58 -12.68
CA LYS A 99 0.94 -7.45 -11.85
C LYS A 99 -0.26 -6.74 -11.19
N LYS A 100 -0.61 -5.51 -11.63
CA LYS A 100 -1.68 -4.66 -11.05
C LYS A 100 -1.52 -4.31 -9.54
N VAL A 101 -0.31 -4.40 -8.98
CA VAL A 101 -0.03 -4.10 -7.56
C VAL A 101 -0.34 -2.64 -7.21
N GLY A 102 0.02 -1.68 -8.06
CA GLY A 102 -0.29 -0.26 -7.83
C GLY A 102 -1.79 0.04 -7.82
N GLN A 103 -2.59 -0.72 -8.57
CA GLN A 103 -4.05 -0.61 -8.53
C GLN A 103 -4.59 -1.10 -7.17
N LYS A 104 -4.10 -2.24 -6.66
CA LYS A 104 -4.47 -2.74 -5.33
C LYS A 104 -4.13 -1.77 -4.21
N LEU A 105 -2.96 -1.13 -4.27
CA LEU A 105 -2.53 -0.13 -3.28
C LEU A 105 -3.43 1.11 -3.27
N ARG A 106 -3.86 1.59 -4.44
CA ARG A 106 -4.73 2.77 -4.58
C ARG A 106 -6.18 2.48 -4.15
N ASP A 107 -6.69 1.30 -4.48
CA ASP A 107 -8.10 0.97 -4.27
C ASP A 107 -8.42 0.65 -2.79
N LEU A 108 -7.41 0.67 -1.91
CA LEU A 108 -7.57 0.54 -0.47
C LEU A 108 -7.93 1.87 0.19
N ASN A 109 -9.17 1.94 0.66
CA ASN A 109 -9.65 3.02 1.51
C ASN A 109 -9.42 2.63 2.98
N PRO A 110 -8.51 3.28 3.73
CA PRO A 110 -8.31 3.00 5.15
C PRO A 110 -9.50 3.44 6.04
N GLY A 111 -10.59 3.93 5.45
CA GLY A 111 -11.76 4.48 6.15
C GLY A 111 -12.93 3.54 6.45
N SER A 112 -12.87 2.23 6.18
CA SER A 112 -13.97 1.31 6.56
C SER A 112 -13.80 0.71 7.96
N GLY A 113 -13.39 1.54 8.92
CA GLY A 113 -13.55 1.30 10.35
C GLY A 113 -14.78 2.06 10.85
N GLY A 114 -15.92 1.36 10.93
CA GLY A 114 -17.11 1.71 11.72
C GLY A 114 -17.56 3.17 11.75
N ILE A 115 -18.40 3.57 10.79
CA ILE A 115 -19.62 4.33 11.10
C ILE A 115 -20.65 3.97 10.01
N CYS A 116 -21.82 3.56 10.48
CA CYS A 116 -23.00 3.30 9.67
C CYS A 116 -23.35 4.52 8.81
N ALA A 117 -23.60 4.28 7.53
CA ALA A 117 -24.56 4.99 6.70
C ALA A 117 -25.06 4.02 5.63
#